data_AF-A0A423S3U2-F1
#
_entry.id   AF-A0A423S3U2-F1
#
_cell.length_a   1.000
_cell.length_b   1.000
_cell.length_c   1.000
_cell.angle_alpha   90.00
_cell.angle_beta   90.00
_cell.angle_gamma   90.00
#
_symmetry.space_group_name_H-M   'P 1'
#
loop_
_entity.id
_entity.type
_entity.pdbx_description
1 polymer ?
#
loop_
_entity_poly.entity_id
_entity_poly.type
_entity_poly.pdbx_seq_one_letter_code
_entity_poly.pdbx_strand_id
1 'polypeptide(L)'
;MLENLFKLREHGTNVRTEILAGVTTFLTMAYIIFVNPAILSTTGMDSGAIFVATCLAAAIGTLIMAFVANWPVGMAPGMGLNAFFAFTVVGAMGYSWQQALGAVFISGIIFLILTVTGVRTWIVEGIPKSLRSAIVAGIGLFLAIIALKSSGVVVGNEATLVALGDLTAPSTLYAILGLFIIAALDALKVRGAILIGILAITILSILMGHQQFGGVFSTPPSLAPTFMQLDVMGALSFGFVHVILVLVLVEVFDATGTMIGVAKRANLMPEGKPNRLGRALFADSTAIVAGSILGTSSTTAYIESTSGVQAGGRTGLTALTVAVLFVLALFLAPLAGSVPAYATAPALLYVAGLMLREVAEIDWHDATEATPAALTAVAMPFTYSIANGLAFGFISYVVLKIITGRIKQIHPATFIVGVLFVIKYTYFGGH
;
A
#
# COMPACT_ATOMS: atom_id res chain seq x y z
N MET A 1 13.40 12.70 29.15
CA MET A 1 13.25 11.32 28.61
C MET A 1 12.97 11.32 27.11
N LEU A 2 11.86 11.91 26.63
CA LEU A 2 11.53 11.97 25.19
C LEU A 2 12.60 12.68 24.33
N GLU A 3 13.18 13.77 24.85
CA GLU A 3 14.30 14.48 24.21
C GLU A 3 15.49 13.55 23.91
N ASN A 4 15.93 12.76 24.90
CA ASN A 4 17.09 11.89 24.77
C ASN A 4 16.79 10.66 23.90
N LEU A 5 15.54 10.17 23.92
CA LEU A 5 15.12 8.99 23.17
C LEU A 5 15.01 9.28 21.67
N PHE A 6 14.34 10.38 21.31
CA PHE A 6 14.05 10.73 19.92
C PHE A 6 14.97 11.81 19.35
N LYS A 7 15.85 12.40 20.17
CA LYS A 7 16.86 13.40 19.78
C LYS A 7 16.21 14.61 19.10
N LEU A 8 15.19 15.18 19.74
CA LEU A 8 14.32 16.20 19.11
C LEU A 8 15.11 17.45 18.69
N ARG A 9 16.02 17.96 19.55
CA ARG A 9 16.89 19.10 19.22
C ARG A 9 17.85 18.82 18.07
N GLU A 10 18.40 17.60 17.97
CA GLU A 10 19.26 17.21 16.85
C GLU A 10 18.50 17.22 15.51
N HIS A 11 17.19 16.96 15.55
CA HIS A 11 16.31 16.98 14.38
C HIS A 11 15.58 18.32 14.18
N GLY A 12 15.88 19.34 15.00
CA GLY A 12 15.30 20.68 14.89
C GLY A 12 13.79 20.74 15.17
N THR A 13 13.25 19.85 16.01
CA THR A 13 11.82 19.73 16.31
C THR A 13 11.53 19.82 17.82
N ASN A 14 10.25 19.82 18.19
CA ASN A 14 9.77 19.80 19.57
C ASN A 14 8.55 18.89 19.75
N VAL A 15 8.23 18.52 20.99
CA VAL A 15 7.14 17.59 21.33
C VAL A 15 5.79 18.01 20.72
N ARG A 16 5.45 19.32 20.79
CA ARG A 16 4.18 19.83 20.25
C ARG A 16 4.10 19.63 18.74
N THR A 17 5.19 19.87 18.04
CA THR A 17 5.28 19.74 16.58
C THR A 17 5.16 18.28 16.17
N GLU A 18 5.86 17.38 16.87
CA GLU A 18 5.79 15.93 16.60
C GLU A 18 4.39 15.34 16.87
N ILE A 19 3.71 15.76 17.95
CA ILE A 19 2.34 15.29 18.23
C ILE A 19 1.38 15.80 17.14
N LEU A 20 1.48 17.07 16.75
CA LEU A 20 0.63 17.64 15.71
C LEU A 20 0.90 16.97 14.34
N ALA A 21 2.17 16.70 14.04
CA ALA A 21 2.57 15.94 12.86
C ALA A 21 1.99 14.52 12.90
N GLY A 22 2.05 13.85 14.05
CA GLY A 22 1.50 12.51 14.24
C GLY A 22 0.00 12.45 14.05
N VAL A 23 -0.74 13.40 14.63
CA VAL A 23 -2.19 13.55 14.40
C VAL A 23 -2.48 13.81 12.92
N THR A 24 -1.68 14.64 12.26
CA THR A 24 -1.86 14.95 10.83
C THR A 24 -1.63 13.70 9.97
N THR A 25 -0.55 12.95 10.21
CA THR A 25 -0.28 11.68 9.53
C THR A 25 -1.42 10.69 9.77
N PHE A 26 -1.86 10.52 11.02
CA PHE A 26 -2.96 9.62 11.35
C PHE A 26 -4.23 9.99 10.59
N LEU A 27 -4.63 11.26 10.57
CA LEU A 27 -5.84 11.69 9.83
C LEU A 27 -5.74 11.44 8.33
N THR A 28 -4.54 11.51 7.75
CA THR A 28 -4.35 11.22 6.32
C THR A 28 -4.34 9.73 6.00
N MET A 29 -3.95 8.86 6.94
CA MET A 29 -3.91 7.40 6.73
C MET A 29 -5.10 6.65 7.34
N ALA A 30 -5.90 7.28 8.20
CA ALA A 30 -7.01 6.65 8.94
C ALA A 30 -8.07 6.01 8.05
N TYR A 31 -8.13 6.39 6.76
CA TYR A 31 -9.00 5.72 5.80
C TYR A 31 -8.73 4.20 5.71
N ILE A 32 -7.49 3.75 5.99
CA ILE A 32 -7.14 2.32 5.91
C ILE A 32 -7.97 1.46 6.86
N ILE A 33 -8.42 2.05 7.97
CA ILE A 33 -9.29 1.41 8.96
C ILE A 33 -10.61 0.93 8.33
N PHE A 34 -11.07 1.61 7.28
CA PHE A 34 -12.29 1.28 6.55
C PHE A 34 -12.00 0.53 5.25
N VAL A 35 -10.95 0.96 4.53
CA VAL A 35 -10.65 0.42 3.20
C VAL A 35 -10.09 -1.00 3.27
N ASN A 36 -9.20 -1.31 4.23
CA ASN A 36 -8.60 -2.63 4.30
C ASN A 36 -9.63 -3.73 4.64
N PRO A 37 -10.51 -3.56 5.66
CA PRO A 37 -11.61 -4.51 5.89
C PRO A 37 -12.55 -4.64 4.70
N ALA A 38 -12.88 -3.54 4.02
CA ALA A 38 -13.74 -3.57 2.84
C ALA A 38 -13.13 -4.38 1.68
N ILE A 39 -11.80 -4.37 1.53
CA ILE A 39 -11.10 -5.16 0.50
C ILE A 39 -10.94 -6.63 0.95
N LEU A 40 -10.38 -6.88 2.14
CA LEU A 40 -10.07 -8.25 2.56
C LEU A 40 -11.34 -9.07 2.90
N SER A 41 -12.44 -8.44 3.32
CA SER A 41 -13.70 -9.17 3.54
C SER A 41 -14.28 -9.80 2.27
N THR A 42 -13.90 -9.32 1.07
CA THR A 42 -14.32 -9.95 -0.19
C THR A 42 -13.76 -11.37 -0.37
N THR A 43 -12.74 -11.75 0.40
CA THR A 43 -12.16 -13.09 0.39
C THR A 43 -12.85 -14.06 1.35
N GLY A 44 -13.89 -13.61 2.06
CA GLY A 44 -14.58 -14.37 3.11
C GLY A 44 -13.95 -14.27 4.50
N MET A 45 -12.98 -13.38 4.69
CA MET A 45 -12.43 -13.07 6.02
C MET A 45 -13.42 -12.25 6.86
N ASP A 46 -13.38 -12.43 8.18
CA ASP A 46 -14.24 -11.67 9.10
C ASP A 46 -13.85 -10.19 9.14
N SER A 47 -14.79 -9.31 8.77
CA SER A 47 -14.51 -7.87 8.67
C SER A 47 -14.14 -7.22 10.01
N GLY A 48 -14.69 -7.71 11.13
CA GLY A 48 -14.40 -7.19 12.47
C GLY A 48 -12.97 -7.55 12.90
N ALA A 49 -12.58 -8.80 12.68
CA ALA A 49 -11.24 -9.29 12.95
C ALA A 49 -10.20 -8.59 12.06
N ILE A 50 -10.49 -8.38 10.76
CA ILE A 50 -9.60 -7.61 9.87
C ILE A 50 -9.44 -6.17 10.34
N PHE A 51 -10.51 -5.51 10.79
CA PHE A 51 -10.43 -4.16 11.35
C PHE A 51 -9.46 -4.10 12.55
N VAL A 52 -9.58 -5.06 13.47
CA VAL A 52 -8.68 -5.16 14.63
C VAL A 52 -7.25 -5.48 14.19
N ALA A 53 -7.07 -6.44 13.28
CA ALA A 53 -5.78 -6.81 12.71
C ALA A 53 -5.09 -5.62 12.03
N THR A 54 -5.85 -4.82 11.28
CA THR A 54 -5.37 -3.61 10.59
C THR A 54 -4.85 -2.59 11.60
N CYS A 55 -5.63 -2.27 12.62
CA CYS A 55 -5.25 -1.28 13.63
C CYS A 55 -4.04 -1.76 14.46
N LEU A 56 -4.02 -3.02 14.87
CA LEU A 56 -2.92 -3.59 15.65
C LEU A 56 -1.64 -3.72 14.82
N ALA A 57 -1.73 -4.19 13.57
CA ALA A 57 -0.57 -4.28 12.69
C ALA A 57 0.01 -2.90 12.36
N ALA A 58 -0.86 -1.92 12.11
CA ALA A 58 -0.44 -0.53 11.91
C ALA A 58 0.23 0.05 13.15
N ALA A 59 -0.35 -0.18 14.34
CA ALA A 59 0.23 0.26 15.61
C ALA A 59 1.59 -0.39 15.87
N ILE A 60 1.70 -1.71 15.75
CA ILE A 60 2.96 -2.45 15.99
C ILE A 60 4.03 -2.01 15.00
N GLY A 61 3.74 -2.02 13.69
CA GLY A 61 4.71 -1.60 12.68
C GLY A 61 5.19 -0.17 12.89
N THR A 62 4.27 0.73 13.22
CA THR A 62 4.59 2.13 13.48
C THR A 62 5.39 2.31 14.79
N LEU A 63 5.13 1.51 15.84
CA LEU A 63 5.94 1.51 17.06
C LEU A 63 7.37 1.04 16.79
N ILE A 64 7.53 -0.03 16.01
CA ILE A 64 8.86 -0.52 15.62
C ILE A 64 9.59 0.59 14.84
N MET A 65 8.92 1.25 13.89
CA MET A 65 9.48 2.40 13.17
C MET A 65 9.91 3.54 14.12
N ALA A 66 9.07 3.86 15.11
CA ALA A 66 9.34 4.89 16.10
C ALA A 66 10.61 4.61 16.89
N PHE A 67 10.80 3.39 17.40
CA PHE A 67 11.91 3.07 18.30
C PHE A 67 13.18 2.56 17.58
N VAL A 68 13.04 1.81 16.49
CA VAL A 68 14.18 1.21 15.79
C VAL A 68 14.83 2.21 14.82
N ALA A 69 14.01 2.88 14.00
CA ALA A 69 14.50 3.85 13.02
C ALA A 69 14.53 5.28 13.54
N ASN A 70 13.61 5.65 14.45
CA ASN A 70 13.34 7.02 14.86
C ASN A 70 12.89 7.91 13.70
N TRP A 71 12.05 7.38 12.80
CA TRP A 71 11.55 8.10 11.62
C TRP A 71 10.06 8.43 11.76
N PRO A 72 9.60 9.58 11.21
CA PRO A 72 8.22 10.06 11.30
C PRO A 72 7.32 9.37 10.26
N VAL A 73 7.43 8.04 10.13
CA VAL A 73 6.74 7.25 9.10
C VAL A 73 5.70 6.35 9.76
N GLY A 74 4.45 6.50 9.33
CA GLY A 74 3.37 5.58 9.68
C GLY A 74 3.46 4.30 8.84
N MET A 75 3.19 3.17 9.47
CA MET A 75 3.12 1.86 8.83
C MET A 75 1.69 1.34 8.92
N ALA A 76 1.16 0.78 7.84
CA ALA A 76 -0.17 0.15 7.80
C ALA A 76 -0.25 -0.82 6.60
N PRO A 77 -1.32 -1.65 6.48
CA PRO A 77 -1.48 -2.54 5.33
C PRO A 77 -1.40 -1.81 3.99
N GLY A 78 -0.52 -2.24 3.08
CA GLY A 78 -0.28 -1.52 1.82
C GLY A 78 -1.45 -1.61 0.85
N MET A 79 -1.82 -0.48 0.23
CA MET A 79 -2.97 -0.42 -0.68
C MET A 79 -2.79 -1.26 -1.95
N GLY A 80 -1.59 -1.33 -2.52
CA GLY A 80 -1.33 -2.26 -3.62
C GLY A 80 -1.32 -3.73 -3.18
N LEU A 81 -0.83 -3.98 -1.96
CA LEU A 81 -0.60 -5.32 -1.41
C LEU A 81 -1.91 -5.98 -0.96
N ASN A 82 -2.84 -5.22 -0.37
CA ASN A 82 -4.16 -5.75 0.00
C ASN A 82 -5.03 -6.05 -1.24
N ALA A 83 -4.94 -5.23 -2.28
CA ALA A 83 -5.63 -5.45 -3.55
C ALA A 83 -5.08 -6.68 -4.26
N PHE A 84 -3.75 -6.83 -4.32
CA PHE A 84 -3.11 -8.03 -4.86
C PHE A 84 -3.52 -9.29 -4.09
N PHE A 85 -3.51 -9.23 -2.76
CA PHE A 85 -3.97 -10.32 -1.90
C PHE A 85 -5.42 -10.72 -2.22
N ALA A 86 -6.36 -9.77 -2.16
CA ALA A 86 -7.78 -10.08 -2.23
C ALA A 86 -8.24 -10.46 -3.64
N PHE A 87 -7.78 -9.70 -4.63
CA PHE A 87 -8.34 -9.78 -5.97
C PHE A 87 -7.50 -10.64 -6.92
N THR A 88 -6.18 -10.68 -6.75
CA THR A 88 -5.31 -11.53 -7.59
C THR A 88 -5.17 -12.91 -6.95
N VAL A 89 -4.59 -13.00 -5.74
CA VAL A 89 -4.25 -14.30 -5.13
C VAL A 89 -5.51 -15.09 -4.75
N VAL A 90 -6.45 -14.47 -4.04
CA VAL A 90 -7.68 -15.16 -3.64
C VAL A 90 -8.72 -15.16 -4.76
N GLY A 91 -8.99 -13.99 -5.34
CA GLY A 91 -10.02 -13.83 -6.36
C GLY A 91 -9.71 -14.52 -7.68
N ALA A 92 -8.67 -14.09 -8.39
CA ALA A 92 -8.37 -14.55 -9.74
C ALA A 92 -7.72 -15.94 -9.78
N MET A 93 -6.83 -16.24 -8.84
CA MET A 93 -6.06 -17.49 -8.82
C MET A 93 -6.74 -18.60 -7.99
N GLY A 94 -7.76 -18.24 -7.20
CA GLY A 94 -8.58 -19.19 -6.45
C GLY A 94 -7.92 -19.80 -5.21
N TYR A 95 -6.82 -19.22 -4.72
CA TYR A 95 -6.19 -19.69 -3.48
C TYR A 95 -6.98 -19.27 -2.24
N SER A 96 -6.81 -20.00 -1.14
CA SER A 96 -7.44 -19.59 0.12
C SER A 96 -6.75 -18.35 0.70
N TRP A 97 -7.49 -17.54 1.46
CA TRP A 97 -6.90 -16.38 2.13
C TRP A 97 -5.88 -16.80 3.21
N GLN A 98 -6.00 -18.00 3.77
CA GLN A 98 -5.02 -18.60 4.69
C GLN A 98 -3.68 -18.88 3.99
N GLN A 99 -3.73 -19.44 2.77
CA GLN A 99 -2.53 -19.63 1.94
C GLN A 99 -1.91 -18.28 1.56
N ALA A 100 -2.74 -17.30 1.20
CA ALA A 100 -2.28 -15.94 0.92
C ALA A 100 -1.60 -15.31 2.14
N LEU A 101 -2.12 -15.48 3.37
CA LEU A 101 -1.44 -15.03 4.60
C LEU A 101 -0.13 -15.78 4.84
N GLY A 102 -0.08 -17.08 4.55
CA GLY A 102 1.15 -17.87 4.56
C GLY A 102 2.20 -17.30 3.61
N ALA A 103 1.79 -16.88 2.41
CA ALA A 103 2.63 -16.20 1.43
C ALA A 103 3.23 -14.89 1.99
N VAL A 104 2.38 -14.05 2.59
CA VAL A 104 2.78 -12.78 3.20
C VAL A 104 3.73 -13.00 4.37
N PHE A 105 3.51 -14.03 5.17
CA PHE A 105 4.41 -14.39 6.25
C PHE A 105 5.79 -14.78 5.70
N ILE A 106 5.83 -15.67 4.70
CA ILE A 106 7.09 -16.09 4.07
C ILE A 106 7.78 -14.91 3.38
N SER A 107 7.05 -14.05 2.67
CA SER A 107 7.62 -12.84 2.05
C SER A 107 8.24 -11.92 3.10
N GLY A 108 7.55 -11.70 4.23
CA GLY A 108 8.08 -10.95 5.37
C GLY A 108 9.37 -11.54 5.96
N ILE A 109 9.47 -12.87 6.07
CA ILE A 109 10.71 -13.54 6.52
C ILE A 109 11.82 -13.39 5.49
N ILE A 110 11.53 -13.59 4.20
CA ILE A 110 12.50 -13.34 3.11
C ILE A 110 12.99 -11.89 3.19
N PHE A 111 12.09 -10.94 3.43
CA PHE A 111 12.39 -9.52 3.59
C PHE A 111 13.32 -9.23 4.74
N LEU A 112 13.06 -9.87 5.89
CA LEU A 112 13.89 -9.75 7.05
C LEU A 112 15.31 -10.24 6.75
N ILE A 113 15.44 -11.40 6.08
CA ILE A 113 16.72 -11.96 5.64
C ILE A 113 17.42 -11.01 4.66
N LEU A 114 16.73 -10.54 3.62
CA LEU A 114 17.28 -9.61 2.63
C LEU A 114 17.73 -8.28 3.25
N THR A 115 17.04 -7.82 4.29
CA THR A 115 17.38 -6.58 5.00
C THR A 115 18.61 -6.78 5.88
N VAL A 116 18.68 -7.86 6.65
CA VAL A 116 19.81 -8.15 7.54
C VAL A 116 21.08 -8.48 6.74
N THR A 117 20.95 -9.13 5.59
CA THR A 117 22.09 -9.44 4.69
C THR A 117 22.55 -8.25 3.84
N GLY A 118 21.80 -7.14 3.82
CA GLY A 118 22.10 -5.95 3.01
C GLY A 118 21.74 -6.08 1.53
N VAL A 119 21.25 -7.25 1.09
CA VAL A 119 20.83 -7.50 -0.31
C VAL A 119 19.69 -6.58 -0.73
N ARG A 120 18.79 -6.22 0.19
CA ARG A 120 17.67 -5.31 -0.09
C ARG A 120 18.14 -3.97 -0.64
N THR A 121 19.18 -3.37 -0.06
CA THR A 121 19.74 -2.09 -0.52
C THR A 121 20.28 -2.23 -1.94
N TRP A 122 20.98 -3.33 -2.23
CA TRP A 122 21.53 -3.61 -3.55
C TRP A 122 20.45 -3.80 -4.62
N ILE A 123 19.35 -4.48 -4.29
CA ILE A 123 18.18 -4.60 -5.20
C ILE A 123 17.61 -3.21 -5.49
N VAL A 124 17.47 -2.38 -4.47
CA VAL A 124 16.86 -1.05 -4.55
C VAL A 124 17.69 -0.09 -5.42
N GLU A 125 19.01 -0.08 -5.22
CA GLU A 125 19.96 0.70 -6.02
C GLU A 125 19.95 0.24 -7.48
N GLY A 126 19.62 -1.03 -7.73
CA GLY A 126 19.63 -1.60 -9.06
C GLY A 126 18.43 -1.28 -9.95
N ILE A 127 17.34 -0.74 -9.40
CA ILE A 127 16.13 -0.49 -10.18
C ILE A 127 16.19 0.90 -10.81
N PRO A 128 16.00 1.01 -12.12
CA PRO A 128 15.89 2.28 -12.83
C PRO A 128 14.80 3.18 -12.23
N LYS A 129 15.06 4.48 -12.18
CA LYS A 129 14.10 5.47 -11.69
C LYS A 129 12.76 5.37 -12.42
N SER A 130 12.78 5.17 -13.74
CA SER A 130 11.59 5.05 -14.58
C SER A 130 10.72 3.85 -14.20
N LEU A 131 11.32 2.67 -14.02
CA LEU A 131 10.59 1.48 -13.56
C LEU A 131 10.03 1.68 -12.15
N ARG A 132 10.83 2.22 -11.21
CA ARG A 132 10.35 2.50 -9.85
C ARG A 132 9.12 3.39 -9.84
N SER A 133 9.15 4.47 -10.62
CA SER A 133 8.04 5.43 -10.73
C SER A 133 6.82 4.79 -11.42
N ALA A 134 7.05 4.00 -12.46
CA ALA A 134 6.01 3.27 -13.18
C ALA A 134 5.31 2.19 -12.32
N ILE A 135 6.03 1.56 -11.40
CA ILE A 135 5.44 0.58 -10.46
C ILE A 135 4.43 1.26 -9.55
N VAL A 136 4.78 2.40 -8.95
CA VAL A 136 3.87 3.18 -8.11
C VAL A 136 2.66 3.66 -8.93
N ALA A 137 2.89 4.20 -10.13
CA ALA A 137 1.81 4.62 -11.02
C ALA A 137 0.90 3.46 -11.45
N GLY A 138 1.46 2.30 -11.77
CA GLY A 138 0.73 1.10 -12.17
C GLY A 138 -0.13 0.54 -11.05
N ILE A 139 0.39 0.49 -9.82
CA ILE A 139 -0.39 0.14 -8.63
C ILE A 139 -1.53 1.14 -8.46
N GLY A 140 -1.28 2.44 -8.64
CA GLY A 140 -2.32 3.47 -8.65
C GLY A 140 -3.42 3.17 -9.68
N LEU A 141 -3.06 2.88 -10.94
CA LEU A 141 -4.04 2.53 -11.98
C LEU A 141 -4.82 1.25 -11.65
N PHE A 142 -4.18 0.25 -11.04
CA PHE A 142 -4.83 -0.96 -10.57
C PHE A 142 -5.87 -0.67 -9.47
N LEU A 143 -5.54 0.20 -8.51
CA LEU A 143 -6.48 0.66 -7.49
C LEU A 143 -7.62 1.48 -8.11
N ALA A 144 -7.34 2.29 -9.13
CA ALA A 144 -8.36 3.06 -9.83
C ALA A 144 -9.40 2.14 -10.49
N ILE A 145 -8.98 1.10 -11.22
CA ILE A 145 -9.94 0.17 -11.85
C ILE A 145 -10.75 -0.61 -10.81
N ILE A 146 -10.14 -0.99 -9.67
CA ILE A 146 -10.86 -1.61 -8.55
C ILE A 146 -11.93 -0.66 -7.99
N ALA A 147 -11.57 0.59 -7.74
CA ALA A 147 -12.49 1.62 -7.23
C ALA A 147 -13.65 1.88 -8.20
N LEU A 148 -13.36 2.00 -9.49
CA LEU A 148 -14.36 2.23 -10.54
C LEU A 148 -15.29 1.02 -10.68
N LYS A 149 -14.75 -0.20 -10.55
CA LYS A 149 -15.55 -1.44 -10.56
C LYS A 149 -16.42 -1.57 -9.32
N SER A 150 -15.88 -1.34 -8.13
CA SER A 150 -16.63 -1.48 -6.86
C SER A 150 -17.71 -0.41 -6.67
N SER A 151 -17.55 0.76 -7.31
CA SER A 151 -18.57 1.81 -7.35
C SER A 151 -19.61 1.63 -8.46
N GLY A 152 -19.45 0.65 -9.35
CA GLY A 152 -20.35 0.43 -10.49
C GLY A 152 -20.18 1.45 -11.63
N VAL A 153 -19.15 2.31 -11.60
CA VAL A 153 -18.84 3.22 -12.72
C VAL A 153 -18.33 2.44 -13.93
N VAL A 154 -17.51 1.43 -13.70
CA VAL A 154 -16.99 0.54 -14.74
C VAL A 154 -17.54 -0.87 -14.53
N VAL A 155 -18.09 -1.44 -15.60
CA VAL A 155 -18.62 -2.81 -15.63
C VAL A 155 -17.95 -3.61 -16.74
N GLY A 156 -18.01 -4.94 -16.63
CA GLY A 156 -17.48 -5.83 -17.67
C GLY A 156 -18.32 -5.78 -18.95
N ASN A 157 -17.67 -5.91 -20.10
CA ASN A 157 -18.32 -6.01 -21.39
C ASN A 157 -17.63 -7.06 -22.27
N GLU A 158 -18.39 -7.97 -22.88
CA GLU A 158 -17.79 -9.05 -23.68
C GLU A 158 -17.09 -8.56 -24.94
N ALA A 159 -17.53 -7.44 -25.53
CA ALA A 159 -16.96 -6.88 -26.76
C ALA A 159 -15.77 -5.95 -26.50
N THR A 160 -15.76 -5.21 -25.38
CA THR A 160 -14.76 -4.16 -25.10
C THR A 160 -13.94 -4.38 -23.83
N LEU A 161 -14.15 -5.50 -23.13
CA LEU A 161 -13.68 -5.82 -21.77
C LEU A 161 -14.29 -4.91 -20.67
N VAL A 162 -14.37 -3.61 -20.91
CA VAL A 162 -14.92 -2.60 -20.00
C VAL A 162 -15.99 -1.74 -20.68
N ALA A 163 -17.03 -1.40 -19.94
CA ALA A 163 -18.07 -0.45 -20.34
C ALA A 163 -18.45 0.48 -19.17
N LEU A 164 -19.15 1.56 -19.48
CA LEU A 164 -19.75 2.44 -18.48
C LEU A 164 -20.93 1.72 -17.81
N GLY A 165 -20.95 1.71 -16.48
CA GLY A 165 -22.08 1.17 -15.71
C GLY A 165 -23.24 2.16 -15.58
N ASP A 166 -24.20 1.82 -14.74
CA ASP A 166 -25.38 2.66 -14.49
C ASP A 166 -25.05 3.82 -13.54
N LEU A 167 -24.88 5.01 -14.12
CA LEU A 167 -24.60 6.23 -13.36
C LEU A 167 -25.80 6.74 -12.55
N THR A 168 -27.01 6.22 -12.78
CA THR A 168 -28.21 6.59 -12.02
C THR A 168 -28.35 5.82 -10.71
N ALA A 169 -27.59 4.74 -10.55
CA ALA A 169 -27.58 3.94 -9.34
C ALA A 169 -27.10 4.76 -8.13
N PRO A 170 -27.78 4.71 -6.97
CA PRO A 170 -27.39 5.49 -5.79
C PRO A 170 -25.95 5.25 -5.31
N SER A 171 -25.46 4.00 -5.37
CA SER A 171 -24.08 3.65 -5.00
C SER A 171 -23.05 4.36 -5.88
N THR A 172 -23.30 4.43 -7.19
CA THR A 172 -22.43 5.08 -8.17
C THR A 172 -22.44 6.59 -7.99
N LEU A 173 -23.62 7.18 -7.75
CA LEU A 173 -23.75 8.61 -7.44
C LEU A 173 -23.02 9.00 -6.15
N TYR A 174 -23.13 8.18 -5.09
CA TYR A 174 -22.38 8.40 -3.85
C TYR A 174 -20.88 8.33 -4.07
N ALA A 175 -20.41 7.41 -4.91
CA ALA A 175 -19.00 7.30 -5.21
C ALA A 175 -18.48 8.53 -5.98
N ILE A 176 -19.22 8.97 -7.00
CA ILE A 176 -18.88 10.17 -7.78
C ILE A 176 -18.87 11.41 -6.88
N LEU A 177 -19.91 11.60 -6.08
CA LEU A 177 -20.00 12.70 -5.12
C LEU A 177 -18.85 12.65 -4.11
N GLY A 178 -18.54 11.47 -3.58
CA GLY A 178 -17.45 11.27 -2.64
C GLY A 178 -16.10 11.68 -3.22
N LEU A 179 -15.85 11.37 -4.49
CA LEU A 179 -14.61 11.74 -5.17
C LEU A 179 -14.47 13.26 -5.23
N PHE A 180 -15.54 13.97 -5.63
CA PHE A 180 -15.53 15.42 -5.69
C PHE A 180 -15.40 16.07 -4.31
N ILE A 181 -16.03 15.51 -3.27
CA ILE A 181 -15.87 15.98 -1.89
C ILE A 181 -14.40 15.85 -1.46
N ILE A 182 -13.79 14.67 -1.64
CA ILE A 182 -12.40 14.43 -1.25
C ILE A 182 -11.46 15.37 -2.02
N ALA A 183 -11.62 15.45 -3.34
CA ALA A 183 -10.79 16.30 -4.19
C ALA A 183 -10.95 17.80 -3.84
N ALA A 184 -12.18 18.27 -3.58
CA ALA A 184 -12.43 19.64 -3.16
C ALA A 184 -11.80 19.94 -1.79
N LEU A 185 -11.95 19.04 -0.81
CA LEU A 185 -11.35 19.20 0.51
C LEU A 185 -9.82 19.21 0.45
N ASP A 186 -9.21 18.36 -0.37
CA ASP A 186 -7.76 18.35 -0.56
C ASP A 186 -7.27 19.63 -1.27
N ALA A 187 -7.98 20.09 -2.30
CA ALA A 187 -7.68 21.36 -2.98
C ALA A 187 -7.79 22.56 -2.02
N LEU A 188 -8.72 22.51 -1.07
CA LEU A 188 -8.88 23.48 0.02
C LEU A 188 -7.87 23.28 1.17
N LYS A 189 -6.95 22.32 1.06
CA LYS A 189 -5.91 21.98 2.04
C LYS A 189 -6.47 21.56 3.40
N VAL A 190 -7.64 20.93 3.42
CA VAL A 190 -8.27 20.39 4.63
C VAL A 190 -7.58 19.09 5.04
N ARG A 191 -7.10 19.02 6.29
CA ARG A 191 -6.45 17.82 6.82
C ARG A 191 -7.46 16.69 6.98
N GLY A 192 -7.12 15.49 6.54
CA GLY A 192 -8.02 14.33 6.58
C GLY A 192 -9.13 14.37 5.54
N ALA A 193 -8.92 15.04 4.40
CA ALA A 193 -9.90 15.13 3.29
C ALA A 193 -10.51 13.77 2.91
N ILE A 194 -9.68 12.72 2.81
CA ILE A 194 -10.12 11.35 2.50
C ILE A 194 -11.06 10.82 3.58
N LEU A 195 -10.68 10.92 4.86
CA LEU A 195 -11.48 10.45 5.99
C LEU A 195 -12.83 11.21 6.06
N ILE A 196 -12.80 12.53 5.91
CA ILE A 196 -14.00 13.36 5.93
C ILE A 196 -14.93 12.97 4.76
N GLY A 197 -14.39 12.73 3.58
CA GLY A 197 -15.17 12.26 2.43
C GLY A 197 -15.88 10.92 2.68
N ILE A 198 -15.16 9.93 3.24
CA ILE A 198 -15.75 8.64 3.61
C ILE A 198 -16.91 8.84 4.61
N LEU A 199 -16.68 9.62 5.66
CA LEU A 199 -17.69 9.87 6.69
C LEU A 199 -18.88 10.66 6.14
N ALA A 200 -18.65 11.67 5.29
CA ALA A 200 -19.71 12.47 4.68
C ALA A 200 -20.64 11.61 3.80
N ILE A 201 -20.07 10.74 2.97
CA ILE A 201 -20.86 9.82 2.14
C ILE A 201 -21.57 8.77 2.98
N THR A 202 -20.91 8.26 4.04
CA THR A 202 -21.53 7.32 4.97
C THR A 202 -22.75 7.95 5.68
N ILE A 203 -22.60 9.17 6.20
CA ILE A 203 -23.69 9.91 6.85
C ILE A 203 -24.83 10.17 5.86
N LEU A 204 -24.51 10.65 4.64
CA LEU A 204 -25.52 10.90 3.62
C LEU A 204 -26.29 9.63 3.26
N SER A 205 -25.59 8.50 3.13
CA SER A 205 -26.21 7.21 2.85
C SER A 205 -27.14 6.75 3.99
N ILE A 206 -26.74 6.96 5.24
CA ILE A 206 -27.58 6.68 6.42
C ILE A 206 -28.85 7.55 6.42
N LEU A 207 -28.70 8.86 6.16
CA LEU A 207 -29.83 9.80 6.14
C LEU A 207 -30.85 9.48 5.03
N MET A 208 -30.38 8.96 3.90
CA MET A 208 -31.23 8.52 2.79
C MET A 208 -31.80 7.11 2.99
N GLY A 209 -31.49 6.44 4.10
CA GLY A 209 -31.97 5.08 4.40
C GLY A 209 -31.29 3.96 3.61
N HIS A 210 -30.19 4.26 2.91
CA HIS A 210 -29.41 3.28 2.12
C HIS A 210 -28.37 2.54 2.97
N GLN A 211 -28.16 2.94 4.23
CA GLN A 211 -27.25 2.28 5.16
C GLN A 211 -27.74 2.40 6.60
N GLN A 212 -27.49 1.36 7.41
CA GLN A 212 -27.81 1.37 8.83
C GLN A 212 -26.63 1.85 9.67
N PHE A 213 -26.92 2.63 10.71
CA PHE A 213 -25.91 3.08 11.66
C PHE A 213 -25.70 2.05 12.77
N GLY A 214 -24.50 1.47 12.81
CA GLY A 214 -24.09 0.44 13.78
C GLY A 214 -23.59 0.99 15.13
N GLY A 215 -23.46 2.31 15.28
CA GLY A 215 -22.95 2.97 16.49
C GLY A 215 -21.59 3.66 16.29
N VAL A 216 -21.06 4.27 17.36
CA VAL A 216 -19.74 4.94 17.33
C VAL A 216 -18.69 4.17 18.12
N PHE A 217 -19.02 3.76 19.35
CA PHE A 217 -18.08 3.19 20.29
C PHE A 217 -18.53 1.80 20.75
N SER A 218 -17.61 0.83 20.70
CA SER A 218 -17.78 -0.47 21.35
C SER A 218 -16.45 -1.01 21.84
N THR A 219 -16.50 -2.10 22.60
CA THR A 219 -15.33 -2.94 22.78
C THR A 219 -14.85 -3.46 21.42
N PRO A 220 -13.53 -3.54 21.18
CA PRO A 220 -13.00 -4.07 19.94
C PRO A 220 -13.51 -5.50 19.69
N PRO A 221 -13.86 -5.87 18.44
CA PRO A 221 -14.21 -7.23 18.06
C PRO A 221 -13.10 -8.24 18.39
N SER A 222 -13.44 -9.53 18.42
CA SER A 222 -12.43 -10.58 18.61
C SER A 222 -11.52 -10.70 17.39
N LEU A 223 -10.21 -10.80 17.63
CA LEU A 223 -9.21 -11.10 16.60
C LEU A 223 -9.14 -12.60 16.26
N ALA A 224 -9.76 -13.47 17.07
CA ALA A 224 -9.68 -14.92 16.93
C ALA A 224 -9.98 -15.48 15.51
N PRO A 225 -10.90 -14.91 14.72
CA PRO A 225 -11.20 -15.42 13.38
C PRO A 225 -10.04 -15.34 12.37
N THR A 226 -9.10 -14.41 12.55
CA THR A 226 -7.97 -14.21 11.61
C THR A 226 -6.61 -14.46 12.25
N PHE A 227 -6.53 -14.42 13.59
CA PHE A 227 -5.30 -14.62 14.33
C PHE A 227 -4.68 -15.99 14.08
N MET A 228 -3.42 -16.02 13.64
CA MET A 228 -2.62 -17.24 13.39
C MET A 228 -3.28 -18.25 12.44
N GLN A 229 -4.19 -17.81 11.56
CA GLN A 229 -4.83 -18.67 10.56
C GLN A 229 -4.00 -18.83 9.27
N LEU A 230 -2.72 -18.45 9.30
CA LEU A 230 -1.84 -18.49 8.14
C LEU A 230 -1.40 -19.93 7.81
N ASP A 231 -1.50 -20.32 6.54
CA ASP A 231 -1.11 -21.65 6.05
C ASP A 231 0.24 -21.59 5.33
N VAL A 232 1.33 -21.71 6.09
CA VAL A 232 2.70 -21.73 5.56
C VAL A 232 2.94 -22.95 4.68
N MET A 233 2.39 -24.11 5.04
CA MET A 233 2.64 -25.36 4.33
C MET A 233 1.95 -25.36 2.96
N GLY A 234 0.70 -24.89 2.91
CA GLY A 234 0.00 -24.65 1.65
C GLY A 234 0.71 -23.62 0.78
N ALA A 235 1.29 -22.57 1.39
CA ALA A 235 2.06 -21.57 0.68
C ALA A 235 3.40 -22.08 0.09
N LEU A 236 3.96 -23.17 0.62
CA LEU A 236 5.18 -23.78 0.08
C LEU A 236 4.93 -24.82 -1.03
N SER A 237 3.66 -25.04 -1.40
CA SER A 237 3.33 -25.92 -2.51
C SER A 237 3.91 -25.40 -3.84
N PHE A 238 4.30 -26.32 -4.74
CA PHE A 238 5.06 -25.99 -5.97
C PHE A 238 4.35 -24.99 -6.90
N GLY A 239 3.01 -24.92 -6.82
CA GLY A 239 2.20 -23.95 -7.56
C GLY A 239 2.19 -22.55 -6.97
N PHE A 240 2.56 -22.35 -5.70
CA PHE A 240 2.35 -21.09 -4.97
C PHE A 240 3.62 -20.25 -4.77
N VAL A 241 4.81 -20.82 -5.04
CA VAL A 241 6.12 -20.13 -4.91
C VAL A 241 6.19 -18.85 -5.74
N HIS A 242 5.54 -18.81 -6.90
CA HIS A 242 5.53 -17.61 -7.74
C HIS A 242 4.76 -16.44 -7.10
N VAL A 243 3.72 -16.70 -6.28
CA VAL A 243 3.00 -15.67 -5.51
C VAL A 243 3.94 -15.03 -4.49
N ILE A 244 4.73 -15.86 -3.79
CA ILE A 244 5.75 -15.39 -2.84
C ILE A 244 6.78 -14.51 -3.56
N LEU A 245 7.27 -14.94 -4.72
CA LEU A 245 8.21 -14.16 -5.52
C LEU A 245 7.62 -12.78 -5.91
N VAL A 246 6.37 -12.75 -6.37
CA VAL A 246 5.69 -11.50 -6.73
C VAL A 246 5.50 -10.61 -5.51
N LEU A 247 5.01 -11.15 -4.39
CA LEU A 247 4.85 -10.38 -3.15
C LEU A 247 6.17 -9.76 -2.74
N VAL A 248 7.25 -10.55 -2.73
CA VAL A 248 8.58 -10.07 -2.40
C VAL A 248 8.97 -8.90 -3.31
N LEU A 249 8.78 -9.02 -4.63
CA LEU A 249 9.14 -7.95 -5.56
C LEU A 249 8.28 -6.69 -5.36
N VAL A 250 6.95 -6.84 -5.28
CA VAL A 250 6.02 -5.71 -5.07
C VAL A 250 6.34 -4.99 -3.76
N GLU A 251 6.52 -5.74 -2.67
CA GLU A 251 6.89 -5.22 -1.35
C GLU A 251 8.23 -4.46 -1.42
N VAL A 252 9.20 -4.91 -2.22
CA VAL A 252 10.55 -4.30 -2.22
C VAL A 252 10.40 -2.91 -2.81
N PHE A 253 9.64 -2.81 -3.89
CA PHE A 253 9.48 -1.59 -4.65
C PHE A 253 8.55 -0.59 -3.95
N ASP A 254 7.42 -1.06 -3.42
CA ASP A 254 6.45 -0.22 -2.73
C ASP A 254 7.01 0.35 -1.43
N ALA A 255 7.45 -0.53 -0.52
CA ALA A 255 7.94 -0.09 0.79
C ALA A 255 9.19 0.77 0.66
N THR A 256 10.13 0.37 -0.22
CA THR A 256 11.37 1.15 -0.36
C THR A 256 11.15 2.46 -1.10
N GLY A 257 10.34 2.48 -2.16
CA GLY A 257 10.00 3.70 -2.89
C GLY A 257 9.34 4.73 -1.99
N THR A 258 8.30 4.31 -1.26
CA THR A 258 7.58 5.18 -0.34
C THR A 258 8.45 5.65 0.81
N MET A 259 9.22 4.74 1.42
CA MET A 259 10.10 5.08 2.54
C MET A 259 11.18 6.09 2.15
N ILE A 260 11.83 5.91 0.99
CA ILE A 260 12.81 6.88 0.47
C ILE A 260 12.11 8.21 0.14
N GLY A 261 10.93 8.17 -0.47
CA GLY A 261 10.15 9.37 -0.80
C GLY A 261 9.84 10.22 0.43
N VAL A 262 9.30 9.59 1.49
CA VAL A 262 9.00 10.27 2.76
C VAL A 262 10.29 10.75 3.44
N ALA A 263 11.33 9.91 3.48
CA ALA A 263 12.60 10.27 4.13
C ALA A 263 13.29 11.46 3.45
N LYS A 264 13.25 11.55 2.12
CA LYS A 264 13.74 12.73 1.37
C LYS A 264 12.92 13.97 1.70
N ARG A 265 11.59 13.88 1.72
CA ARG A 265 10.69 14.98 2.11
C ARG A 265 10.95 15.47 3.55
N ALA A 266 11.37 14.55 4.42
CA ALA A 266 11.72 14.82 5.81
C ALA A 266 13.17 15.27 6.03
N ASN A 267 13.98 15.36 4.97
CA ASN A 267 15.40 15.66 5.02
C ASN A 267 16.22 14.68 5.90
N LEU A 268 15.82 13.40 5.91
CA LEU A 268 16.43 12.33 6.72
C LEU A 268 17.49 11.50 5.95
N MET A 269 17.65 11.76 4.65
CA MET A 269 18.64 11.12 3.78
C MET A 269 19.51 12.17 3.06
N PRO A 270 20.34 12.93 3.78
CA PRO A 270 21.29 13.85 3.16
C PRO A 270 22.34 13.10 2.34
N GLU A 271 22.71 13.65 1.18
CA GLU A 271 23.72 13.05 0.29
C GLU A 271 25.08 12.89 0.99
N GLY A 272 25.73 11.75 0.76
CA GLY A 272 27.07 11.47 1.28
C GLY A 272 27.17 11.22 2.79
N LYS A 273 26.05 11.15 3.52
CA LYS A 273 26.04 10.84 4.97
C LYS A 273 25.34 9.50 5.27
N PRO A 274 25.84 8.74 6.25
CA PRO A 274 25.16 7.53 6.71
C PRO A 274 23.78 7.89 7.25
N ASN A 275 22.76 7.15 6.82
CA ASN A 275 21.37 7.34 7.22
C ASN A 275 20.84 6.06 7.89
N ARG A 276 19.59 6.13 8.37
CA ARG A 276 18.94 5.02 9.09
C ARG A 276 18.02 4.17 8.22
N LEU A 277 18.16 4.23 6.88
CA LEU A 277 17.29 3.53 5.96
C LEU A 277 17.24 2.02 6.25
N GLY A 278 18.38 1.36 6.48
CA GLY A 278 18.40 -0.07 6.82
C GLY A 278 17.59 -0.43 8.08
N ARG A 279 17.56 0.45 9.09
CA ARG A 279 16.74 0.27 10.30
C ARG A 279 15.26 0.48 10.03
N ALA A 280 14.91 1.42 9.16
CA ALA A 280 13.54 1.65 8.73
C ALA A 280 13.02 0.49 7.89
N LEU A 281 13.83 -0.02 6.95
CA LEU A 281 13.52 -1.23 6.17
C LEU A 281 13.39 -2.46 7.07
N PHE A 282 14.16 -2.56 8.16
CA PHE A 282 14.00 -3.63 9.15
C PHE A 282 12.68 -3.52 9.90
N ALA A 283 12.29 -2.30 10.31
CA ALA A 283 10.99 -2.05 10.94
C ALA A 283 9.82 -2.44 10.01
N ASP A 284 9.97 -2.17 8.71
CA ASP A 284 9.03 -2.57 7.67
C ASP A 284 8.90 -4.09 7.53
N SER A 285 10.01 -4.81 7.36
CA SER A 285 10.00 -6.28 7.26
C SER A 285 9.37 -6.96 8.49
N THR A 286 9.67 -6.46 9.69
CA THR A 286 9.12 -7.00 10.94
C THR A 286 7.63 -6.68 11.09
N ALA A 287 7.17 -5.53 10.59
CA ALA A 287 5.76 -5.18 10.55
C ALA A 287 4.97 -6.10 9.62
N ILE A 288 5.54 -6.55 8.49
CA ILE A 288 4.91 -7.51 7.58
C ILE A 288 4.65 -8.83 8.31
N VAL A 289 5.69 -9.37 8.96
CA VAL A 289 5.60 -10.62 9.74
C VAL A 289 4.54 -10.49 10.84
N ALA A 290 4.57 -9.40 11.62
CA ALA A 290 3.57 -9.16 12.65
C ALA A 290 2.14 -9.06 12.07
N GLY A 291 1.97 -8.34 10.96
CA GLY A 291 0.69 -8.19 10.27
C GLY A 291 0.11 -9.52 9.78
N SER A 292 0.94 -10.38 9.17
CA SER A 292 0.48 -11.71 8.73
C SER A 292 0.03 -12.61 9.88
N ILE A 293 0.68 -12.53 11.05
CA ILE A 293 0.30 -13.30 12.24
C ILE A 293 -1.05 -12.82 12.79
N LEU A 294 -1.29 -11.51 12.77
CA LEU A 294 -2.57 -10.92 13.19
C LEU A 294 -3.71 -11.20 12.18
N GLY A 295 -3.36 -11.62 10.96
CA GLY A 295 -4.32 -11.95 9.92
C GLY A 295 -4.74 -10.75 9.08
N THR A 296 -3.78 -9.87 8.76
CA THR A 296 -3.93 -8.83 7.73
C THR A 296 -2.89 -9.01 6.63
N SER A 297 -3.14 -8.41 5.45
CA SER A 297 -2.17 -8.32 4.36
C SER A 297 -0.90 -7.55 4.76
N SER A 298 0.13 -7.63 3.92
CA SER A 298 1.44 -7.00 4.12
C SER A 298 1.33 -5.53 4.52
N THR A 299 2.02 -5.16 5.60
CA THR A 299 2.17 -3.76 6.00
C THR A 299 3.33 -3.11 5.26
N THR A 300 3.26 -1.80 5.06
CA THR A 300 4.25 -1.01 4.31
C THR A 300 4.31 0.40 4.87
N ALA A 301 5.32 1.16 4.46
CA ALA A 301 5.41 2.58 4.75
C ALA A 301 4.34 3.36 3.99
N TYR A 302 3.67 4.30 4.67
CA TYR A 302 2.60 5.10 4.07
C TYR A 302 3.11 6.44 3.54
N ILE A 303 2.76 6.76 2.29
CA ILE A 303 3.13 8.02 1.63
C ILE A 303 2.42 9.22 2.26
N GLU A 304 1.29 8.98 2.91
CA GLU A 304 0.49 9.90 3.72
C GLU A 304 1.33 10.54 4.84
N SER A 305 2.37 9.85 5.29
CA SER A 305 3.35 10.38 6.27
C SER A 305 4.03 11.67 5.78
N THR A 306 4.06 11.92 4.47
CA THR A 306 4.53 13.20 3.91
C THR A 306 3.75 14.40 4.46
N SER A 307 2.47 14.24 4.82
CA SER A 307 1.65 15.32 5.38
C SER A 307 2.10 15.71 6.80
N GLY A 308 2.36 14.74 7.68
CA GLY A 308 2.91 14.99 9.01
C GLY A 308 4.34 15.51 8.94
N VAL A 309 5.14 15.02 7.99
CA VAL A 309 6.46 15.57 7.70
C VAL A 309 6.37 17.03 7.27
N GLN A 310 5.41 17.40 6.42
CA GLN A 310 5.17 18.81 6.06
C GLN A 310 4.69 19.66 7.24
N ALA A 311 3.98 19.05 8.20
CA ALA A 311 3.58 19.69 9.46
C ALA A 311 4.74 19.84 10.47
N GLY A 312 5.95 19.36 10.12
CA GLY A 312 7.17 19.52 10.93
C GLY A 312 7.65 18.25 11.64
N GLY A 313 7.00 17.10 11.42
CA GLY A 313 7.43 15.83 11.99
C GLY A 313 8.77 15.37 11.44
N ARG A 314 9.72 15.04 12.31
CA ARG A 314 11.09 14.63 11.95
C ARG A 314 11.56 13.37 12.67
N THR A 315 10.85 12.92 13.70
CA THR A 315 11.33 11.83 14.57
C THR A 315 10.29 10.73 14.75
N GLY A 316 10.71 9.65 15.41
CA GLY A 316 9.85 8.56 15.83
C GLY A 316 8.75 8.98 16.81
N LEU A 317 8.80 10.16 17.42
CA LEU A 317 7.70 10.66 18.26
C LEU A 317 6.42 10.91 17.43
N THR A 318 6.57 11.36 16.18
CA THR A 318 5.47 11.44 15.21
C THR A 318 4.85 10.05 14.99
N ALA A 319 5.68 9.04 14.73
CA ALA A 319 5.23 7.66 14.53
C ALA A 319 4.58 7.08 15.81
N LEU A 320 5.17 7.30 16.99
CA LEU A 320 4.59 6.89 18.28
C LEU A 320 3.18 7.45 18.48
N THR A 321 2.98 8.72 18.13
CA THR A 321 1.66 9.36 18.21
C THR A 321 0.66 8.66 17.28
N VAL A 322 1.05 8.36 16.04
CA VAL A 322 0.23 7.61 15.07
C VAL A 322 -0.15 6.23 15.62
N ALA A 323 0.81 5.50 16.20
CA ALA A 323 0.55 4.18 16.76
C ALA A 323 -0.46 4.20 17.91
N VAL A 324 -0.34 5.17 18.82
CA VAL A 324 -1.31 5.36 19.91
C VAL A 324 -2.71 5.65 19.34
N LEU A 325 -2.81 6.49 18.31
CA LEU A 325 -4.10 6.79 17.67
C LEU A 325 -4.72 5.57 16.98
N PHE A 326 -3.94 4.68 16.38
CA PHE A 326 -4.45 3.40 15.86
C PHE A 326 -4.96 2.47 16.96
N VAL A 327 -4.28 2.41 18.11
CA VAL A 327 -4.77 1.63 19.26
C VAL A 327 -6.08 2.23 19.77
N LEU A 328 -6.19 3.55 19.85
CA LEU A 328 -7.44 4.22 20.24
C LEU A 328 -8.55 4.02 19.21
N ALA A 329 -8.21 3.90 17.94
CA ALA A 329 -9.17 3.65 16.87
C ALA A 329 -9.88 2.30 17.00
N LEU A 330 -9.32 1.31 17.74
CA LEU A 330 -9.96 0.03 18.00
C LEU A 330 -11.35 0.15 18.64
N PHE A 331 -11.57 1.21 19.43
CA PHE A 331 -12.84 1.46 20.08
C PHE A 331 -13.90 2.04 19.12
N LEU A 332 -13.51 2.42 17.90
CA LEU A 332 -14.39 2.93 16.84
C LEU A 332 -14.89 1.81 15.91
N ALA A 333 -14.84 0.55 16.33
CA ALA A 333 -15.24 -0.59 15.51
C ALA A 333 -16.67 -0.51 14.92
N PRO A 334 -17.70 -0.05 15.66
CA PRO A 334 -19.05 0.04 15.10
C PRO A 334 -19.16 1.09 13.99
N LEU A 335 -18.35 2.15 14.09
CA LEU A 335 -18.26 3.15 13.03
C LEU A 335 -17.67 2.53 11.76
N ALA A 336 -16.64 1.69 11.88
CA ALA A 336 -16.06 1.00 10.74
C ALA A 336 -17.05 0.03 10.06
N GLY A 337 -17.83 -0.72 10.85
CA GLY A 337 -18.88 -1.58 10.30
C GLY A 337 -20.03 -0.83 9.63
N SER A 338 -20.21 0.46 9.93
CA SER A 338 -21.25 1.30 9.32
C SER A 338 -20.85 1.86 7.97
N VAL A 339 -19.58 1.78 7.56
CA VAL A 339 -19.09 2.35 6.30
C VAL A 339 -19.35 1.39 5.14
N PRO A 340 -20.19 1.76 4.16
CA PRO A 340 -20.45 0.92 3.00
C PRO A 340 -19.30 0.97 1.98
N ALA A 341 -19.17 -0.07 1.14
CA ALA A 341 -18.09 -0.18 0.15
C ALA A 341 -18.07 0.98 -0.88
N TYR A 342 -19.23 1.51 -1.26
CA TYR A 342 -19.30 2.67 -2.16
C TYR A 342 -18.83 3.99 -1.51
N ALA A 343 -18.72 4.06 -0.18
CA ALA A 343 -18.14 5.22 0.52
C ALA A 343 -16.61 5.17 0.57
N THR A 344 -16.01 3.97 0.48
CA THR A 344 -14.56 3.78 0.46
C THR A 344 -13.96 3.79 -0.95
N ALA A 345 -14.74 3.44 -1.98
CA ALA A 345 -14.30 3.49 -3.37
C ALA A 345 -13.72 4.85 -3.81
N PRO A 346 -14.29 6.01 -3.44
CA PRO A 346 -13.75 7.31 -3.84
C PRO A 346 -12.41 7.63 -3.21
N ALA A 347 -12.19 7.17 -1.97
CA ALA A 347 -10.90 7.27 -1.30
C ALA A 347 -9.84 6.49 -2.07
N LEU A 348 -10.15 5.26 -2.47
CA LEU A 348 -9.26 4.42 -3.28
C LEU A 348 -8.91 5.09 -4.62
N LEU A 349 -9.91 5.65 -5.30
CA LEU A 349 -9.72 6.36 -6.58
C LEU A 349 -8.91 7.66 -6.40
N TYR A 350 -9.10 8.39 -5.30
CA TYR A 350 -8.32 9.58 -5.02
C TYR A 350 -6.84 9.25 -4.73
N VAL A 351 -6.58 8.22 -3.91
CA VAL A 351 -5.23 7.72 -3.62
C VAL A 351 -4.53 7.26 -4.90
N ALA A 352 -5.24 6.56 -5.80
CA ALA A 352 -4.74 6.21 -7.12
C ALA A 352 -4.28 7.45 -7.92
N GLY A 353 -5.05 8.54 -7.88
CA GLY A 353 -4.69 9.82 -8.48
C GLY A 353 -3.42 10.45 -7.88
N LEU A 354 -3.19 10.30 -6.57
CA LEU A 354 -1.95 10.74 -5.92
C LEU A 354 -0.75 9.93 -6.40
N MET A 355 -0.88 8.61 -6.53
CA MET A 355 0.17 7.71 -7.02
C MET A 355 0.52 7.95 -8.49
N LEU A 356 -0.46 8.36 -9.31
CA LEU A 356 -0.25 8.72 -10.71
C LEU A 356 0.70 9.91 -10.91
N ARG A 357 0.97 10.72 -9.89
CA ARG A 357 1.96 11.81 -9.97
C ARG A 357 3.37 11.32 -10.30
N GLU A 358 3.70 10.08 -9.94
CA GLU A 358 5.02 9.48 -10.23
C GLU A 358 5.26 9.30 -11.73
N VAL A 359 4.22 9.30 -12.56
CA VAL A 359 4.35 9.30 -14.03
C VAL A 359 5.18 10.50 -14.53
N ALA A 360 5.17 11.62 -13.80
CA ALA A 360 5.95 12.81 -14.13
C ALA A 360 7.47 12.63 -13.90
N GLU A 361 7.88 11.65 -13.09
CA GLU A 361 9.29 11.38 -12.78
C GLU A 361 9.98 10.48 -13.82
N ILE A 362 9.22 10.01 -14.81
CA ILE A 362 9.65 9.12 -15.89
C ILE A 362 10.23 9.98 -17.03
N ASP A 363 11.40 9.59 -17.55
CA ASP A 363 11.98 10.25 -18.72
C ASP A 363 11.26 9.80 -20.00
N TRP A 364 10.29 10.59 -20.42
CA TRP A 364 9.48 10.34 -21.61
C TRP A 364 10.23 10.57 -22.94
N HIS A 365 11.40 11.21 -22.92
CA HIS A 365 12.18 11.45 -24.13
C HIS A 365 13.05 10.23 -24.52
N ASP A 366 13.37 9.37 -23.56
CA ASP A 366 14.11 8.12 -23.82
C ASP A 366 13.15 6.94 -23.97
N ALA A 367 12.98 6.44 -25.20
CA ALA A 367 12.13 5.28 -25.48
C ALA A 367 12.55 4.01 -24.71
N THR A 368 13.83 3.88 -24.33
CA THR A 368 14.34 2.73 -23.53
C THR A 368 13.96 2.80 -22.06
N GLU A 369 13.46 3.95 -21.60
CA GLU A 369 12.94 4.19 -20.25
C GLU A 369 11.41 4.30 -20.25
N ALA A 370 10.86 5.06 -21.19
CA ALA A 370 9.43 5.33 -21.32
C ALA A 370 8.60 4.09 -21.69
N THR A 371 9.08 3.27 -22.63
CA THR A 371 8.32 2.09 -23.09
C THR A 371 8.16 1.05 -21.97
N PRO A 372 9.24 0.65 -21.26
CA PRO A 372 9.10 -0.26 -20.12
C PRO A 372 8.23 0.30 -19.01
N ALA A 373 8.38 1.59 -18.71
CA ALA A 373 7.55 2.28 -17.74
C ALA A 373 6.05 2.23 -18.11
N ALA A 374 5.71 2.58 -19.35
CA ALA A 374 4.34 2.56 -19.83
C ALA A 374 3.74 1.14 -19.78
N LEU A 375 4.49 0.13 -20.24
CA LEU A 375 4.06 -1.26 -20.17
C LEU A 375 3.84 -1.72 -18.73
N THR A 376 4.73 -1.33 -17.81
CA THR A 376 4.59 -1.62 -16.37
C THR A 376 3.28 -1.06 -15.83
N ALA A 377 3.01 0.23 -16.10
CA ALA A 377 1.87 0.93 -15.53
C ALA A 377 0.54 0.44 -16.12
N VAL A 378 0.48 0.25 -17.44
CA VAL A 378 -0.74 -0.11 -18.18
C VAL A 378 -1.10 -1.58 -17.98
N ALA A 379 -0.13 -2.50 -17.97
CA ALA A 379 -0.47 -3.92 -17.90
C ALA A 379 -1.09 -4.33 -16.55
N MET A 380 -0.80 -3.63 -15.45
CA MET A 380 -1.40 -3.95 -14.14
C MET A 380 -2.93 -3.91 -14.13
N PRO A 381 -3.61 -2.79 -14.46
CA PRO A 381 -5.07 -2.75 -14.51
C PRO A 381 -5.66 -3.63 -15.61
N PHE A 382 -5.05 -3.66 -16.81
CA PHE A 382 -5.63 -4.35 -17.96
C PHE A 382 -5.49 -5.87 -17.90
N THR A 383 -4.51 -6.39 -17.16
CA THR A 383 -4.38 -7.83 -16.87
C THR A 383 -4.86 -8.19 -15.47
N TYR A 384 -5.35 -7.20 -14.72
CA TYR A 384 -5.78 -7.33 -13.33
C TYR A 384 -4.74 -8.02 -12.42
N SER A 385 -3.45 -7.78 -12.71
CA SER A 385 -2.32 -8.48 -12.09
C SER A 385 -1.09 -7.57 -12.00
N ILE A 386 -0.71 -7.24 -10.77
CA ILE A 386 0.51 -6.47 -10.48
C ILE A 386 1.75 -7.24 -10.96
N ALA A 387 1.74 -8.56 -10.80
CA ALA A 387 2.81 -9.46 -11.25
C ALA A 387 3.10 -9.29 -12.74
N ASN A 388 2.05 -9.25 -13.56
CA ASN A 388 2.17 -9.14 -15.01
C ASN A 388 2.70 -7.77 -15.41
N GLY A 389 2.25 -6.70 -14.75
CA GLY A 389 2.81 -5.36 -14.95
C GLY A 389 4.31 -5.31 -14.68
N LEU A 390 4.75 -5.82 -13.53
CA LEU A 390 6.18 -5.91 -13.20
C LEU A 390 6.94 -6.72 -14.25
N ALA A 391 6.42 -7.88 -14.62
CA ALA A 391 7.08 -8.76 -15.56
C ALA A 391 7.29 -8.10 -16.93
N PHE A 392 6.24 -7.50 -17.51
CA PHE A 392 6.36 -6.77 -18.78
C PHE A 392 7.34 -5.59 -18.67
N GLY A 393 7.33 -4.87 -17.56
CA GLY A 393 8.27 -3.79 -17.27
C GLY A 393 9.73 -4.21 -17.28
N PHE A 394 10.09 -5.15 -16.41
CA PHE A 394 11.48 -5.59 -16.27
C PHE A 394 11.99 -6.30 -17.53
N ILE A 395 11.17 -7.14 -18.15
CA ILE A 395 11.53 -7.84 -19.40
C ILE A 395 11.79 -6.81 -20.52
N SER A 396 10.85 -5.89 -20.75
CA SER A 396 11.00 -4.89 -21.81
C SER A 396 12.17 -3.95 -21.58
N TYR A 397 12.44 -3.56 -20.32
CA TYR A 397 13.62 -2.75 -19.99
C TYR A 397 14.92 -3.46 -20.35
N VAL A 398 15.08 -4.73 -19.92
CA VAL A 398 16.27 -5.53 -20.22
C VAL A 398 16.43 -5.73 -21.72
N VAL A 399 15.37 -6.12 -22.42
CA VAL A 399 15.38 -6.38 -23.86
C VAL A 399 15.73 -5.11 -24.64
N LEU A 400 15.10 -3.97 -24.35
CA LEU A 400 15.35 -2.72 -25.07
C LEU A 400 16.77 -2.20 -24.81
N LYS A 401 17.27 -2.24 -23.58
CA LYS A 401 18.66 -1.82 -23.29
C LYS A 401 19.69 -2.74 -23.95
N ILE A 402 19.39 -4.04 -24.11
CA ILE A 402 20.26 -4.96 -24.86
C ILE A 402 20.26 -4.62 -26.35
N ILE A 403 19.09 -4.52 -26.98
CA ILE A 403 18.96 -4.29 -28.42
C ILE A 403 19.53 -2.93 -28.83
N THR A 404 19.41 -1.91 -27.98
CA THR A 404 19.95 -0.57 -28.23
C THR A 404 21.44 -0.42 -27.89
N GLY A 405 22.12 -1.51 -27.51
CA GLY A 405 23.55 -1.50 -27.19
C GLY A 405 23.91 -0.86 -25.84
N ARG A 406 22.91 -0.55 -25.01
CA ARG A 406 23.06 0.10 -23.69
C ARG A 406 23.19 -0.89 -22.53
N ILE A 407 23.78 -2.06 -22.78
CA ILE A 407 23.90 -3.17 -21.80
C ILE A 407 24.58 -2.71 -20.49
N LYS A 408 25.57 -1.82 -20.58
CA LYS A 408 26.30 -1.29 -19.42
C LYS A 408 25.41 -0.47 -18.44
N GLN A 409 24.23 -0.03 -18.87
CA GLN A 409 23.26 0.67 -18.02
C GLN A 409 22.36 -0.29 -17.23
N ILE A 410 22.39 -1.59 -17.54
CA ILE A 410 21.55 -2.58 -16.87
C ILE A 410 22.26 -3.01 -15.59
N HIS A 411 21.67 -2.65 -14.45
CA HIS A 411 22.15 -3.17 -13.18
C HIS A 411 21.87 -4.69 -13.08
N PRO A 412 22.77 -5.49 -12.48
CA PRO A 412 22.58 -6.94 -12.39
C PRO A 412 21.28 -7.36 -11.69
N ALA A 413 20.83 -6.60 -10.68
CA ALA A 413 19.55 -6.85 -10.03
C ALA A 413 18.36 -6.79 -11.01
N THR A 414 18.30 -5.75 -11.85
CA THR A 414 17.24 -5.58 -12.87
C THR A 414 17.32 -6.67 -13.92
N PHE A 415 18.53 -7.08 -14.30
CA PHE A 415 18.73 -8.20 -15.21
C PHE A 415 18.21 -9.52 -14.63
N ILE A 416 18.58 -9.85 -13.39
CA ILE A 416 18.12 -11.06 -12.69
C ILE A 416 16.61 -11.09 -12.58
N VAL A 417 15.97 -9.98 -12.17
CA VAL A 417 14.51 -9.90 -12.06
C VAL A 417 13.85 -10.10 -13.42
N GLY A 418 14.37 -9.47 -14.49
CA GLY A 418 13.88 -9.69 -15.86
C GLY A 418 13.96 -11.16 -16.28
N VAL A 419 15.09 -11.83 -16.02
CA VAL A 419 15.27 -13.26 -16.33
C VAL A 419 14.32 -14.14 -15.51
N LEU A 420 14.15 -13.86 -14.21
CA LEU A 420 13.22 -14.59 -13.35
C LEU A 420 11.77 -14.49 -13.88
N PHE A 421 11.37 -13.33 -14.40
CA PHE A 421 10.05 -13.18 -15.02
C PHE A 421 9.92 -13.91 -16.35
N VAL A 422 10.98 -13.97 -17.17
CA VAL A 422 10.98 -14.81 -18.38
C VAL A 422 10.77 -16.27 -18.01
N ILE A 423 11.52 -16.77 -17.02
CA ILE A 423 11.39 -18.12 -16.49
C ILE A 423 9.97 -18.36 -15.95
N LYS A 424 9.40 -17.40 -15.22
CA LYS A 424 8.03 -17.49 -14.73
C LYS A 424 7.05 -17.72 -15.88
N TYR A 425 7.10 -16.92 -16.94
CA TYR A 425 6.18 -17.07 -18.06
C TYR A 425 6.40 -18.34 -18.88
N THR A 426 7.63 -18.82 -19.03
CA THR A 426 7.88 -20.06 -19.76
C THR A 426 7.43 -21.30 -19.01
N TYR A 427 7.53 -21.34 -17.68
CA TYR A 427 7.17 -22.53 -16.89
C TYR A 427 5.77 -22.51 -16.27
N PHE A 428 5.24 -21.33 -15.93
CA PHE A 428 3.97 -21.19 -15.19
C PHE A 428 2.88 -20.47 -15.98
N GLY A 429 3.19 -19.93 -17.17
CA GLY A 429 2.23 -19.19 -17.99
C GLY A 429 1.87 -17.81 -17.43
N GLY A 430 0.81 -17.21 -17.98
CA GLY A 430 0.37 -15.85 -17.64
C GLY A 430 -0.60 -15.72 -16.48
N HIS A 431 -0.92 -16.84 -15.82
CA HIS A 431 -1.87 -16.93 -14.72
C HIS A 431 -1.17 -16.88 -13.36
#